data_AF-A0A8J2UL75-F1
#
_entry.id   AF-A0A8J2UL75-F1
#
_cell.length_a   1.000
_cell.length_b   1.000
_cell.length_c   1.000
_cell.angle_alpha   90.00
_cell.angle_beta   90.00
_cell.angle_gamma   90.00
#
_symmetry.space_group_name_H-M   'P 1'
#
loop_
_entity.id
_entity.type
_entity.pdbx_description
1 polymer ?
#
loop_
_entity_poly.entity_id
_entity_poly.type
_entity_poly.pdbx_seq_one_letter_code
_entity_poly.pdbx_strand_id
1 'polypeptide(L)'
;MATKSRYKTAQSDNTIAYILLALVIALICAFSAWMFFKYQARAAAGVAYTNFGPIVVRSSDYSLRATVSVQSRSANASVIDERQQQIDFALQSTLANLDSARARQADGVAYVQEAMRDSVNLVLGTQAAEDVLLTDFIIQQN
;
A
#
# COMPACT_ATOMS: atom_id res chain seq x y z
N MET A 1 -39.18 -63.84 40.15
CA MET A 1 -37.90 -63.08 40.23
C MET A 1 -37.83 -62.14 39.05
N ALA A 2 -37.83 -60.83 39.28
CA ALA A 2 -37.73 -59.82 38.22
C ALA A 2 -36.56 -58.89 38.55
N THR A 3 -35.44 -59.06 37.83
CA THR A 3 -34.26 -58.19 37.92
C THR A 3 -34.52 -56.93 37.11
N LYS A 4 -34.87 -55.83 37.80
CA LYS A 4 -34.90 -54.49 37.21
C LYS A 4 -33.47 -54.05 36.93
N SER A 5 -33.06 -54.11 35.67
CA SER A 5 -31.86 -53.44 35.15
C SER A 5 -32.00 -51.93 35.36
N ARG A 6 -31.22 -51.36 36.27
CA ARG A 6 -31.05 -49.92 36.38
C ARG A 6 -30.04 -49.48 35.33
N TYR A 7 -30.53 -49.01 34.18
CA TYR A 7 -29.70 -48.22 33.28
C TYR A 7 -29.40 -46.88 33.97
N LYS A 8 -28.16 -46.75 34.47
CA LYS A 8 -27.60 -45.49 34.91
C LYS A 8 -27.23 -44.73 33.65
N THR A 9 -28.09 -43.85 33.18
CA THR A 9 -27.76 -42.86 32.14
C THR A 9 -26.59 -42.05 32.66
N ALA A 10 -25.39 -42.27 32.09
CA ALA A 10 -24.26 -41.41 32.33
C ALA A 10 -24.60 -40.06 31.70
N GLN A 11 -25.01 -39.11 32.54
CA GLN A 11 -25.18 -37.73 32.14
C GLN A 11 -23.80 -37.24 31.70
N SER A 12 -23.60 -37.15 30.38
CA SER A 12 -22.33 -36.69 29.84
C SER A 12 -22.15 -35.25 30.29
N ASP A 13 -21.10 -35.02 31.06
CA ASP A 13 -20.79 -33.74 31.65
C ASP A 13 -20.26 -32.82 30.52
N ASN A 14 -21.20 -32.30 29.73
CA ASN A 14 -20.93 -31.46 28.56
C ASN A 14 -20.44 -30.06 28.96
N THR A 15 -20.25 -29.81 30.25
CA THR A 15 -19.70 -28.59 30.83
C THR A 15 -18.36 -28.23 30.20
N ILE A 16 -17.49 -29.21 29.97
CA ILE A 16 -16.20 -29.00 29.31
C ILE A 16 -16.38 -28.57 27.84
N ALA A 17 -17.34 -29.17 27.13
CA ALA A 17 -17.64 -28.82 25.74
C ALA A 17 -18.20 -27.39 25.62
N TYR A 18 -19.06 -26.96 26.55
CA TYR A 18 -19.56 -25.59 26.59
C TYR A 18 -18.47 -24.57 26.92
N ILE A 19 -17.55 -24.89 27.83
CA ILE A 19 -16.39 -24.04 28.14
C ILE A 19 -15.47 -23.89 26.93
N LEU A 20 -15.18 -24.99 26.23
CA LEU A 20 -14.38 -24.96 24.99
C LEU A 20 -15.06 -24.14 23.89
N LEU A 21 -16.37 -24.29 23.72
CA LEU A 21 -17.14 -23.52 22.74
C LEU A 21 -17.09 -22.02 23.06
N ALA A 22 -17.28 -21.64 24.32
CA ALA A 22 -17.20 -20.25 24.77
C ALA A 22 -15.80 -19.65 24.54
N LEU A 23 -14.74 -20.43 24.79
CA LEU A 23 -13.36 -20.01 24.51
C LEU A 23 -13.10 -19.80 23.02
N VAL A 24 -13.58 -20.70 22.16
CA VAL A 24 -13.44 -20.57 20.70
C VAL A 24 -14.17 -19.33 20.20
N ILE A 25 -15.40 -19.08 20.68
CA ILE A 25 -16.16 -17.88 20.32
C ILE A 25 -15.43 -16.62 20.79
N ALA A 26 -14.92 -16.60 22.02
CA ALA A 26 -14.17 -15.47 22.56
C ALA A 26 -12.90 -15.18 21.74
N LEU A 27 -12.16 -16.22 21.32
CA LEU A 27 -10.99 -16.08 20.44
C LEU A 27 -11.36 -15.53 19.07
N ILE A 28 -12.45 -16.01 18.45
CA ILE A 28 -12.93 -15.50 17.17
C ILE A 28 -13.33 -14.04 17.31
N CYS A 29 -14.10 -13.67 18.34
CA CYS A 29 -14.49 -12.28 18.60
C CYS A 29 -13.29 -11.37 18.82
N ALA A 30 -12.30 -11.81 19.61
CA ALA A 30 -11.08 -11.05 19.85
C ALA A 30 -10.26 -10.85 18.57
N PHE A 31 -10.13 -11.91 17.75
CA PHE A 31 -9.45 -11.84 16.47
C PHE A 31 -10.17 -10.93 15.47
N SER A 32 -11.50 -11.04 15.36
CA SER A 32 -12.32 -10.17 14.51
C SER A 32 -12.24 -8.71 14.95
N ALA A 33 -12.28 -8.43 16.25
CA ALA A 33 -12.11 -7.08 16.78
C ALA A 33 -10.71 -6.53 16.49
N TRP A 34 -9.66 -7.32 16.72
CA TRP A 34 -8.28 -6.92 16.41
C TRP A 34 -8.09 -6.60 14.92
N MET A 35 -8.63 -7.44 14.04
CA MET A 35 -8.65 -7.19 12.60
C MET A 35 -9.40 -5.90 12.30
N PHE A 36 -10.63 -5.72 12.82
CA PHE A 36 -11.43 -4.53 12.59
C PHE A 36 -10.69 -3.24 12.96
N PHE A 37 -10.06 -3.17 14.14
CA PHE A 37 -9.27 -2.02 14.55
C PHE A 37 -8.04 -1.79 13.66
N LYS A 38 -7.34 -2.87 13.27
CA LYS A 38 -6.18 -2.78 12.37
C LYS A 38 -6.55 -2.28 10.97
N TYR A 39 -7.68 -2.72 10.42
CA TYR A 39 -8.12 -2.30 9.09
C TYR A 39 -8.83 -0.94 9.10
N GLN A 40 -9.59 -0.59 10.14
CA GLN A 40 -10.11 0.78 10.28
C GLN A 40 -8.98 1.79 10.44
N ALA A 41 -7.94 1.49 11.22
CA ALA A 41 -6.78 2.37 11.32
C ALA A 41 -6.08 2.61 9.97
N ARG A 42 -6.10 1.61 9.07
CA ARG A 42 -5.62 1.75 7.68
C ARG A 42 -6.56 2.57 6.80
N ALA A 43 -7.87 2.43 6.98
CA ALA A 43 -8.88 3.14 6.19
C ALA A 43 -9.07 4.61 6.62
N ALA A 44 -8.84 4.91 7.90
CA ALA A 44 -8.94 6.26 8.47
C ALA A 44 -7.63 7.06 8.37
N ALA A 45 -6.54 6.45 7.91
CA ALA A 45 -5.29 7.16 7.64
C ALA A 45 -5.51 8.13 6.47
N GLY A 46 -5.58 9.43 6.76
CA GLY A 46 -5.74 10.48 5.76
C GLY A 46 -4.67 10.42 4.67
N VAL A 47 -4.98 10.97 3.51
CA VAL A 47 -4.05 11.03 2.37
C VAL A 47 -3.13 12.25 2.52
N ALA A 48 -1.84 12.06 2.31
CA ALA A 48 -0.82 13.10 2.27
C ALA A 48 -0.20 13.15 0.88
N TYR A 49 0.07 14.37 0.40
CA TYR A 49 0.70 14.61 -0.89
C TYR A 49 2.05 15.27 -0.68
N THR A 50 3.10 14.70 -1.26
CA THR A 50 4.44 15.28 -1.25
C THR A 50 4.83 15.64 -2.69
N ASN A 51 5.16 16.90 -2.92
CA ASN A 51 5.49 17.39 -4.26
C ASN A 51 7.00 17.36 -4.50
N PHE A 52 7.37 16.99 -5.71
CA PHE A 52 8.73 16.91 -6.22
C PHE A 52 8.82 17.68 -7.54
N GLY A 53 9.73 18.64 -7.61
CA GLY A 53 10.06 19.35 -8.84
C GLY A 53 9.92 20.88 -8.79
N PRO A 54 10.02 21.53 -9.96
CA PRO A 54 10.06 20.95 -11.30
C PRO A 54 11.36 20.19 -11.58
N ILE A 55 11.23 18.94 -12.01
CA ILE A 55 12.34 18.10 -12.46
C ILE A 55 12.56 18.36 -13.95
N VAL A 56 13.79 18.73 -14.32
CA VAL A 56 14.16 18.98 -15.72
C VAL A 56 15.27 18.03 -16.11
N VAL A 57 15.05 17.28 -17.18
CA VAL A 57 16.02 16.34 -17.73
C VAL A 57 16.25 16.65 -19.20
N ARG A 58 17.52 16.60 -19.61
CA ARG A 58 17.94 16.80 -21.00
C ARG A 58 18.73 15.58 -21.44
N SER A 59 18.27 14.98 -22.52
CA SER A 59 18.97 13.94 -23.28
C SER A 59 19.40 14.50 -24.63
N SER A 60 20.18 13.73 -25.40
CA SER A 60 20.52 14.09 -26.78
C SER A 60 19.26 14.26 -27.64
N ASP A 61 18.26 13.42 -27.40
CA ASP A 61 17.11 13.25 -28.30
C ASP A 61 15.88 14.05 -27.85
N TYR A 62 15.83 14.47 -26.58
CA TYR A 62 14.68 15.17 -26.00
C TYR A 62 15.05 15.97 -24.75
N SER A 63 14.19 16.94 -24.43
CA SER A 63 14.15 17.60 -23.13
C SER A 63 12.78 17.35 -22.48
N LEU A 64 12.80 17.11 -21.18
CA LEU A 64 11.63 16.75 -20.40
C LEU A 64 11.57 17.62 -19.16
N ARG A 65 10.39 18.19 -18.89
CA ARG A 65 10.09 18.86 -17.63
C ARG A 65 8.86 18.19 -17.01
N ALA A 66 8.98 17.77 -15.76
CA ALA A 66 7.86 17.18 -15.03
C ALA A 66 7.79 17.70 -13.60
N THR A 67 6.57 17.91 -13.11
CA THR A 67 6.30 18.12 -11.69
C THR A 67 5.49 16.93 -11.18
N VAL A 68 6.00 16.28 -10.15
CA VAL A 68 5.50 14.99 -9.66
C VAL A 68 4.94 15.18 -8.26
N SER A 69 3.78 14.61 -7.98
CA SER A 69 3.20 14.56 -6.63
C SER A 69 3.06 13.11 -6.21
N VAL A 70 3.70 12.74 -5.11
CA VAL A 70 3.58 11.40 -4.54
C VAL A 70 2.46 11.41 -3.52
N GLN A 71 1.45 10.58 -3.76
CA GLN A 71 0.38 10.32 -2.82
C GLN A 71 0.80 9.21 -1.87
N SER A 72 0.65 9.46 -0.58
CA SER A 72 0.91 8.46 0.47
C SER A 72 -0.14 8.54 1.56
N ARG A 73 -0.23 7.50 2.39
CA ARG A 73 -0.99 7.60 3.64
C ARG A 73 -0.24 8.49 4.61
N SER A 74 -0.97 9.22 5.44
CA SER A 74 -0.42 10.09 6.47
C SER A 74 0.56 9.37 7.41
N ALA A 75 0.32 8.09 7.68
CA ALA A 75 1.21 7.24 8.47
C ALA A 75 2.59 7.01 7.82
N ASN A 76 2.69 7.15 6.49
CA ASN A 76 3.93 6.97 5.72
C ASN A 76 4.56 8.30 5.29
N ALA A 77 3.89 9.44 5.53
CA ALA A 77 4.35 10.75 5.07
C ALA A 77 5.74 11.11 5.61
N SER A 78 6.03 10.78 6.86
CA SER A 78 7.35 11.05 7.48
C SER A 78 8.48 10.27 6.80
N VAL A 79 8.21 9.04 6.33
CA VAL A 79 9.22 8.21 5.64
C VAL A 79 9.58 8.79 4.28
N ILE A 80 8.60 9.40 3.60
CA ILE A 80 8.82 10.09 2.33
C ILE A 80 9.62 11.38 2.57
N ASP A 81 9.30 12.12 3.63
CA ASP A 81 10.03 13.33 4.01
C ASP A 81 11.50 13.03 4.35
N GLU A 82 11.76 11.99 5.14
CA GLU A 82 13.11 11.53 5.49
C GLU A 82 13.96 11.13 4.27
N ARG A 83 13.32 10.63 3.21
CA ARG A 83 14.00 10.14 1.99
C ARG A 83 13.82 11.05 0.79
N GLN A 84 13.35 12.28 0.99
CA GLN A 84 12.97 13.19 -0.09
C GLN A 84 14.07 13.35 -1.15
N GLN A 85 15.33 13.54 -0.72
CA GLN A 85 16.46 13.70 -1.64
C GLN A 85 16.76 12.43 -2.47
N GLN A 86 16.61 11.26 -1.87
CA GLN A 86 16.82 9.98 -2.55
C GLN A 86 15.71 9.72 -3.57
N ILE A 87 14.47 10.07 -3.22
CA ILE A 87 13.32 10.00 -4.11
C ILE A 87 13.49 10.96 -5.28
N ASP A 88 13.92 12.21 -5.03
CA ASP A 88 14.18 13.18 -6.11
C ASP A 88 15.24 12.68 -7.10
N PHE A 89 16.35 12.13 -6.59
CA PHE A 89 17.38 11.52 -7.45
C PHE A 89 16.85 10.33 -8.25
N ALA A 90 16.04 9.46 -7.62
CA ALA A 90 15.44 8.33 -8.30
C ALA A 90 14.47 8.79 -9.40
N LEU A 91 13.63 9.78 -9.14
CA LEU A 91 12.71 10.37 -10.13
C LEU A 91 13.48 11.01 -11.30
N GLN A 92 14.54 11.76 -11.03
CA GLN A 92 15.42 12.33 -12.05
C GLN A 92 16.06 11.24 -12.93
N SER A 93 16.60 10.19 -12.31
CA SER A 93 17.19 9.05 -13.01
C SER A 93 16.16 8.30 -13.86
N THR A 94 14.95 8.07 -13.35
CA THR A 94 13.85 7.45 -14.10
C THR A 94 13.49 8.28 -15.32
N LEU A 95 13.36 9.60 -15.17
CA LEU A 95 13.05 10.49 -16.28
C LEU A 95 14.16 10.59 -17.32
N ALA A 96 15.44 10.48 -16.91
CA ALA A 96 16.58 10.49 -17.82
C ALA A 96 16.67 9.24 -18.69
N ASN A 97 16.26 8.09 -18.15
CA ASN A 97 16.29 6.81 -18.84
C ASN A 97 14.94 6.42 -19.44
N LEU A 98 13.99 7.37 -19.48
CA LEU A 98 12.66 7.13 -19.99
C LEU A 98 12.68 6.94 -21.51
N ASP A 99 11.92 5.96 -22.00
CA ASP A 99 11.66 5.83 -23.43
C ASP A 99 10.72 6.96 -23.89
N SER A 100 11.29 7.99 -24.51
CA SER A 100 10.54 9.15 -24.98
C SER A 100 9.53 8.83 -26.08
N ALA A 101 9.73 7.75 -26.86
CA ALA A 101 8.80 7.35 -27.91
C ALA A 101 7.55 6.73 -27.29
N ARG A 102 7.72 5.89 -26.26
CA ARG A 102 6.61 5.31 -25.50
C ARG A 102 5.89 6.34 -24.64
N ALA A 103 6.62 7.26 -24.01
CA ALA A 103 6.04 8.33 -23.18
C ALA A 103 5.12 9.29 -23.94
N ARG A 104 5.22 9.33 -25.28
CA ARG A 104 4.39 10.16 -26.17
C ARG A 104 3.14 9.46 -26.71
N GLN A 105 2.97 8.16 -26.44
CA GLN A 105 1.78 7.42 -26.87
C GLN A 105 0.56 7.79 -26.03
N ALA A 106 -0.62 7.32 -26.45
CA ALA A 106 -1.88 7.61 -25.76
C ALA A 106 -1.90 7.11 -24.29
N ASP A 107 -1.15 6.05 -23.99
CA ASP A 107 -0.91 5.50 -22.66
C ASP A 107 0.41 5.97 -22.03
N GLY A 108 1.14 6.87 -22.68
CA GLY A 108 2.47 7.30 -22.29
C GLY A 108 2.52 7.94 -20.89
N VAL A 109 1.49 8.71 -20.52
CA VAL A 109 1.37 9.31 -19.17
C VAL A 109 1.27 8.23 -18.09
N ALA A 110 0.45 7.20 -18.31
CA ALA A 110 0.32 6.09 -17.38
C ALA A 110 1.64 5.32 -17.26
N TYR A 111 2.33 5.10 -18.38
CA TYR A 111 3.67 4.50 -18.39
C TYR A 111 4.68 5.31 -17.56
N VAL A 112 4.68 6.64 -17.68
CA VAL A 112 5.58 7.50 -16.88
C VAL A 112 5.22 7.45 -15.38
N GLN A 113 3.93 7.52 -15.05
CA GLN A 113 3.46 7.45 -13.66
C GLN A 113 3.84 6.12 -13.01
N GLU A 114 3.68 5.01 -13.72
CA GLU A 114 4.06 3.68 -13.23
C GLU A 114 5.57 3.58 -13.01
N ALA A 115 6.38 4.03 -13.98
CA ALA A 115 7.84 4.04 -13.85
C ALA A 115 8.33 4.88 -12.67
N MET A 116 7.71 6.04 -12.42
CA MET A 116 8.01 6.88 -11.27
C MET A 116 7.56 6.25 -9.95
N ARG A 117 6.37 5.65 -9.91
CA ARG A 117 5.88 4.95 -8.72
C ARG A 117 6.82 3.82 -8.32
N ASP A 118 7.28 3.06 -9.30
CA ASP A 118 8.20 1.96 -9.06
C ASP A 118 9.56 2.44 -8.53
N SER A 119 10.07 3.56 -9.04
CA SER A 119 11.33 4.13 -8.54
C SER A 119 11.20 4.72 -7.13
N VAL A 120 10.08 5.38 -6.82
CA VAL A 120 9.80 5.85 -5.45
C VAL A 120 9.67 4.67 -4.48
N ASN A 121 8.93 3.63 -4.84
CA ASN A 121 8.76 2.45 -3.98
C ASN A 121 10.08 1.66 -3.81
N LEU A 122 10.96 1.66 -4.80
CA LEU A 122 12.31 1.09 -4.69
C LEU A 122 13.13 1.83 -3.62
N VAL A 123 13.08 3.16 -3.60
CA VAL A 123 13.76 3.98 -2.58
C VAL A 123 13.16 3.77 -1.19
N LEU A 124 11.83 3.65 -1.10
CA LEU A 124 11.12 3.45 0.17
C LEU A 124 11.25 2.01 0.70
N GLY A 125 11.67 1.05 -0.13
CA GLY A 125 11.77 -0.37 0.22
C GLY A 125 10.43 -1.04 0.58
N THR A 126 9.33 -0.34 0.34
CA THR A 126 7.96 -0.72 0.70
C THR A 126 6.98 -0.10 -0.30
N GLN A 127 5.76 -0.64 -0.41
CA GLN A 127 4.66 -0.03 -1.17
C GLN A 127 4.03 1.14 -0.40
N ALA A 128 4.86 2.09 0.02
CA ALA A 128 4.45 3.22 0.86
C ALA A 128 3.88 4.39 0.04
N ALA A 129 4.29 4.51 -1.23
CA ALA A 129 3.65 5.39 -2.20
C ALA A 129 2.43 4.67 -2.80
N GLU A 130 1.25 5.25 -2.62
CA GLU A 130 0.01 4.70 -3.17
C GLU A 130 -0.06 4.97 -4.67
N ASP A 131 0.10 6.25 -5.01
CA ASP A 131 0.06 6.73 -6.39
C ASP A 131 1.11 7.82 -6.60
N VAL A 132 1.52 7.97 -7.86
CA VAL A 132 2.38 9.06 -8.31
C VAL A 132 1.66 9.81 -9.42
N LEU A 133 1.40 11.08 -9.17
CA LEU A 133 0.62 11.96 -10.04
C LEU A 133 1.57 12.90 -10.77
N LEU A 134 1.38 13.00 -12.09
CA LEU A 134 2.02 14.02 -12.91
C LEU A 134 1.12 15.25 -12.93
N THR A 135 1.63 16.37 -12.43
CA THR A 135 0.87 17.64 -12.37
C THR A 135 1.25 18.57 -13.51
N ASP A 136 2.48 18.48 -13.98
CA ASP A 136 2.99 19.15 -15.17
C ASP A 136 3.90 18.15 -15.90
N PHE A 137 3.75 18.02 -17.21
CA PHE A 137 4.51 17.09 -18.03
C PHE A 137 4.68 17.63 -19.45
N ILE A 138 5.91 18.01 -19.77
CA ILE A 138 6.28 18.58 -21.06
C ILE A 138 7.43 17.76 -21.61
N ILE A 139 7.25 17.22 -22.82
CA ILE A 139 8.32 16.63 -23.62
C ILE A 139 8.51 17.48 -24.87
N GLN A 140 9.74 17.96 -25.08
CA GLN A 140 10.15 18.65 -26.30
C GLN A 140 11.27 17.85 -26.97
N GLN A 141 11.09 17.57 -28.27
CA GLN A 141 12.13 16.96 -29.08
C GLN A 141 13.16 18.04 -29.47
N ASN A 142 14.45 17.68 -29.38
CA ASN A 142 15.53 18.53 -29.89
C ASN A 142 15.58 18.52 -31.41
#